data_AF-A0A937G7F5-F1
#
_entry.id   AF-A0A937G7F5-F1
#
_cell.length_a   1.000
_cell.length_b   1.000
_cell.length_c   1.000
_cell.angle_alpha   90.00
_cell.angle_beta   90.00
_cell.angle_gamma   90.00
#
_symmetry.space_group_name_H-M   'P 1'
#
loop_
_entity.id
_entity.type
_entity.pdbx_description
1 polymer ?
#
loop_
_entity_poly.entity_id
_entity_poly.type
_entity_poly.pdbx_seq_one_letter_code
_entity_poly.pdbx_strand_id
1 'polypeptide(L)'
;GLGAIHSITHPVNSLYHTHHGTTNGTVMPFVLNYNRSTIEDKFVRLANFLDIKGGFEGIVQWVIDLKKEMEIPETLKDMGVQPGDEVKLAPLAQEDPSTGGNPLKMNEDKFKELILNCIQGNY
;
A
#
# COMPACT_ATOMS: atom_id res chain seq x y z
N GLY A 1 2.26 10.92 11.52
CA GLY A 1 1.51 11.04 10.25
C GLY A 1 1.38 9.67 9.63
N LEU A 2 0.53 9.55 8.61
CA LEU A 2 0.28 8.30 7.89
C LEU A 2 0.84 8.45 6.45
N GLY A 3 0.13 7.98 5.43
CA GLY A 3 0.54 8.11 4.03
C GLY A 3 -0.40 7.35 3.11
N ALA A 4 0.09 6.98 1.93
CA ALA A 4 -0.72 6.38 0.87
C ALA A 4 -1.43 5.07 1.29
N ILE A 5 -0.89 4.31 2.25
CA ILE A 5 -1.57 3.13 2.81
C ILE A 5 -2.97 3.48 3.34
N HIS A 6 -3.07 4.54 4.15
CA HIS A 6 -4.36 4.96 4.71
C HIS A 6 -5.20 5.71 3.68
N SER A 7 -4.56 6.54 2.85
CA SER A 7 -5.24 7.24 1.76
C SER A 7 -5.97 6.31 0.80
N ILE A 8 -5.43 5.12 0.52
CA ILE A 8 -6.11 4.08 -0.28
C ILE A 8 -7.12 3.31 0.57
N THR A 9 -6.78 2.99 1.82
CA THR A 9 -7.64 2.17 2.68
C THR A 9 -8.97 2.82 3.02
N HIS A 10 -9.02 4.12 3.35
CA HIS A 10 -10.28 4.78 3.70
C HIS A 10 -11.34 4.73 2.59
N PRO A 11 -11.07 5.11 1.32
CA PRO A 11 -12.06 5.01 0.26
C PRO A 11 -12.42 3.56 -0.09
N VAL A 12 -11.47 2.61 -0.03
CA VAL A 12 -11.77 1.18 -0.24
C VAL A 12 -12.70 0.66 0.87
N ASN A 13 -12.39 0.95 2.14
CA ASN A 13 -13.24 0.60 3.28
C ASN A 13 -14.65 1.20 3.15
N SER A 14 -14.74 2.47 2.75
CA SER A 14 -16.02 3.18 2.62
C SER A 14 -16.90 2.63 1.49
N LEU A 15 -16.32 2.25 0.35
CA LEU A 15 -17.07 1.86 -0.84
C LEU A 15 -17.28 0.35 -0.98
N TYR A 16 -16.40 -0.46 -0.38
CA TYR A 16 -16.41 -1.93 -0.49
C TYR A 16 -16.63 -2.63 0.85
N HIS A 17 -16.86 -1.86 1.94
CA HIS A 17 -17.13 -2.38 3.28
C HIS A 17 -16.08 -3.36 3.81
N THR A 18 -14.82 -3.18 3.39
CA THR A 18 -13.70 -4.04 3.80
C THR A 18 -13.26 -3.74 5.22
N HIS A 19 -12.60 -4.66 5.93
CA HIS A 19 -12.05 -4.35 7.25
C HIS A 19 -10.78 -3.47 7.12
N HIS A 20 -10.67 -2.41 7.93
CA HIS A 20 -9.62 -1.41 7.81
C HIS A 20 -8.21 -2.00 7.94
N GLY A 21 -7.96 -2.81 8.97
CA GLY A 21 -6.65 -3.45 9.19
C GLY A 21 -6.28 -4.41 8.06
N THR A 22 -7.27 -5.12 7.52
CA THR A 22 -7.07 -6.06 6.41
C THR A 22 -6.68 -5.33 5.13
N THR A 23 -7.38 -4.24 4.81
CA THR A 23 -7.09 -3.41 3.64
C THR A 23 -5.70 -2.77 3.73
N ASN A 24 -5.33 -2.27 4.91
CA ASN A 24 -3.97 -1.77 5.17
C ASN A 24 -2.91 -2.84 4.86
N GLY A 25 -3.09 -4.06 5.36
CA GLY A 25 -2.19 -5.18 5.10
C GLY A 25 -2.10 -5.56 3.63
N THR A 26 -3.25 -5.57 2.93
CA THR A 26 -3.31 -5.86 1.49
C THR A 26 -2.51 -4.86 0.66
N VAL A 27 -2.66 -3.55 0.91
CA VAL A 27 -2.01 -2.51 0.09
C VAL A 27 -0.56 -2.19 0.49
N MET A 28 -0.15 -2.55 1.71
CA MET A 28 1.15 -2.18 2.29
C MET A 28 2.36 -2.50 1.38
N PRO A 29 2.58 -3.73 0.87
CA PRO A 29 3.78 -4.02 0.10
C PRO A 29 3.85 -3.23 -1.22
N PHE A 30 2.71 -2.93 -1.85
CA PHE A 30 2.64 -2.07 -3.04
C PHE A 30 3.05 -0.63 -2.72
N VAL A 31 2.51 -0.07 -1.64
CA VAL A 31 2.84 1.30 -1.21
C VAL A 31 4.30 1.43 -0.79
N LEU A 32 4.87 0.40 -0.14
CA LEU A 32 6.29 0.38 0.20
C LEU A 32 7.15 0.44 -1.08
N ASN A 33 6.89 -0.44 -2.06
CA ASN A 33 7.61 -0.44 -3.34
C ASN A 33 7.46 0.89 -4.09
N TYR A 34 6.24 1.45 -4.16
CA TYR A 34 5.99 2.73 -4.81
C TYR A 34 6.77 3.89 -4.17
N ASN A 35 6.93 3.85 -2.84
CA ASN A 35 7.69 4.84 -2.10
C ASN A 35 9.21 4.57 -2.05
N ARG A 36 9.70 3.45 -2.61
CA ARG A 36 11.09 2.95 -2.43
C ARG A 36 12.14 4.04 -2.61
N SER A 37 12.05 4.82 -3.69
CA SER A 37 12.98 5.93 -4.03
C SER A 37 13.19 6.96 -2.92
N THR A 38 12.28 7.03 -1.94
CA THR A 38 12.33 7.98 -0.81
C THR A 38 12.56 7.33 0.55
N ILE A 39 12.41 6.00 0.66
CA ILE A 39 12.44 5.28 1.95
C ILE A 39 13.51 4.20 2.02
N GLU A 40 14.17 3.84 0.92
CA GLU A 40 15.09 2.71 0.83
C GLU A 40 16.17 2.74 1.92
N ASP A 41 16.91 3.84 2.08
CA ASP A 41 17.95 3.96 3.11
C ASP A 41 17.41 3.77 4.54
N LYS A 42 16.21 4.28 4.82
CA LYS A 42 15.55 4.11 6.13
C LYS A 42 15.16 2.65 6.35
N PHE A 43 14.74 1.95 5.29
CA PHE A 43 14.34 0.55 5.34
C PHE A 43 15.55 -0.39 5.39
N VAL A 44 16.68 -0.04 4.77
CA VAL A 44 17.95 -0.75 4.97
C VAL A 44 18.39 -0.67 6.44
N ARG A 45 18.27 0.50 7.06
CA ARG A 45 18.53 0.66 8.50
C ARG A 45 17.56 -0.16 9.35
N LEU A 46 16.27 -0.18 8.99
CA LEU A 46 15.25 -0.99 9.66
C LEU A 46 15.55 -2.49 9.55
N ALA A 47 15.91 -2.97 8.36
CA ALA A 47 16.28 -4.37 8.11
C ALA A 47 17.43 -4.80 9.00
N ASN A 48 18.49 -3.99 9.07
CA ASN A 48 19.63 -4.24 9.95
C ASN A 48 19.25 -4.25 11.43
N PHE A 49 18.35 -3.37 11.86
CA PHE A 49 17.87 -3.31 13.24
C PHE A 49 17.05 -4.55 13.63
N LEU A 50 16.26 -5.09 12.69
CA LEU A 50 15.41 -6.27 12.90
C LEU A 50 16.13 -7.60 12.57
N ASP A 51 17.42 -7.56 12.22
CA ASP A 51 18.20 -8.70 11.69
C ASP A 51 17.55 -9.39 10.46
N ILE A 52 16.84 -8.62 9.64
CA ILE A 52 16.28 -9.08 8.37
C ILE A 52 17.32 -8.88 7.27
N LYS A 53 17.67 -9.97 6.55
CA LYS A 53 18.62 -9.91 5.43
C LYS A 53 17.96 -9.36 4.18
N GLY A 54 18.75 -8.77 3.28
CA GLY A 54 18.26 -8.29 1.98
C GLY A 54 17.75 -6.85 1.97
N GLY A 55 17.99 -6.04 3.01
CA GLY A 55 17.70 -4.61 2.99
C GLY A 55 16.22 -4.28 2.82
N PHE A 56 15.91 -3.34 1.91
CA PHE A 56 14.53 -2.95 1.61
C PHE A 56 13.70 -4.14 1.12
N GLU A 57 14.22 -4.92 0.19
CA GLU A 57 13.58 -6.11 -0.36
C GLU A 57 13.30 -7.16 0.72
N GLY A 58 14.24 -7.30 1.67
CA GLY A 58 14.06 -8.18 2.83
C GLY A 58 12.85 -7.80 3.68
N ILE A 59 12.67 -6.49 3.95
CA ILE A 59 11.50 -5.99 4.68
C ILE A 59 10.21 -6.22 3.89
N VAL A 60 10.20 -5.90 2.60
CA VAL A 60 9.02 -6.11 1.74
C VAL A 60 8.63 -7.58 1.69
N GLN A 61 9.61 -8.48 1.53
CA GLN A 61 9.37 -9.92 1.53
C GLN A 61 8.83 -10.39 2.89
N TRP A 62 9.40 -9.92 3.99
CA TRP A 62 8.90 -10.22 5.34
C TRP A 62 7.44 -9.77 5.53
N VAL A 63 7.07 -8.59 5.01
CA VAL A 63 5.67 -8.12 5.03
C VAL A 63 4.76 -9.02 4.20
N ILE A 64 5.19 -9.46 3.01
CA ILE A 64 4.44 -10.38 2.15
C ILE A 64 4.24 -11.74 2.84
N ASP A 65 5.26 -12.26 3.49
CA ASP A 65 5.20 -13.56 4.18
C ASP A 65 4.28 -13.48 5.41
N LEU A 66 4.39 -12.40 6.21
CA LEU A 66 3.47 -12.15 7.33
C LEU A 66 2.01 -12.04 6.85
N LYS A 67 1.78 -11.37 5.72
CA LYS A 67 0.45 -11.25 5.10
C LYS A 67 -0.14 -12.63 4.80
N LYS A 68 0.66 -13.53 4.23
CA LYS A 68 0.26 -14.90 3.91
C LYS A 68 -0.03 -15.72 5.16
N GLU A 69 0.82 -15.62 6.19
CA GLU A 69 0.61 -16.30 7.48
C GLU A 69 -0.70 -15.88 8.15
N MET A 70 -1.06 -14.60 8.03
CA MET A 70 -2.29 -14.04 8.59
C MET A 70 -3.52 -14.18 7.68
N GLU A 71 -3.41 -14.91 6.56
CA GLU A 71 -4.48 -15.10 5.58
C GLU A 71 -5.11 -13.78 5.07
N ILE A 72 -4.30 -12.72 4.98
CA ILE A 72 -4.73 -11.42 4.46
C ILE A 72 -4.78 -11.48 2.92
N PRO A 73 -5.83 -10.92 2.28
CA PRO A 73 -6.00 -10.95 0.82
C PRO A 73 -4.77 -10.45 0.06
N GLU A 74 -4.44 -11.12 -1.05
CA GLU A 74 -3.23 -10.82 -1.81
C GLU A 74 -3.33 -9.47 -2.53
N THR A 75 -4.49 -9.15 -3.07
CA THR A 75 -4.76 -7.97 -3.87
C THR A 75 -6.09 -7.31 -3.48
N LEU A 76 -6.31 -6.08 -3.92
CA LEU A 76 -7.63 -5.44 -3.77
C LEU A 76 -8.72 -6.17 -4.59
N LYS A 77 -8.34 -6.92 -5.63
CA LYS A 77 -9.26 -7.76 -6.40
C LYS A 77 -9.87 -8.87 -5.55
N ASP A 78 -9.09 -9.46 -4.66
CA ASP A 78 -9.56 -10.47 -3.70
C ASP A 78 -10.53 -9.87 -2.67
N MET A 79 -10.57 -8.54 -2.57
CA MET A 79 -11.48 -7.76 -1.71
C MET A 79 -12.68 -7.20 -2.49
N GLY A 80 -12.85 -7.59 -3.76
CA GLY A 80 -13.97 -7.19 -4.60
C GLY A 80 -13.76 -5.93 -5.45
N VAL A 81 -12.60 -5.26 -5.33
CA VAL A 81 -12.27 -4.08 -6.15
C VAL A 81 -11.87 -4.51 -7.55
N GLN A 82 -12.45 -3.90 -8.59
CA GLN A 82 -12.19 -4.29 -9.99
C GLN A 82 -11.27 -3.28 -10.69
N PRO A 83 -10.47 -3.72 -11.69
CA PRO A 83 -9.80 -2.77 -12.59
C PRO A 83 -10.81 -1.80 -13.21
N GLY A 84 -10.47 -0.51 -13.23
CA GLY A 84 -11.37 0.60 -13.55
C GLY A 84 -11.86 1.34 -12.30
N ASP A 85 -11.87 0.69 -11.13
CA ASP A 85 -12.26 1.34 -9.87
C ASP A 85 -11.21 2.32 -9.35
N GLU A 86 -9.95 2.23 -9.80
CA GLU A 86 -8.92 3.23 -9.49
C GLU A 86 -9.33 4.64 -9.91
N VAL A 87 -10.15 4.78 -10.97
CA VAL A 87 -10.62 6.08 -11.47
C VAL A 87 -11.49 6.81 -10.44
N LYS A 88 -12.31 6.07 -9.68
CA LYS A 88 -13.16 6.65 -8.62
C LYS A 88 -12.46 6.69 -7.26
N LEU A 89 -11.52 5.78 -7.00
CA LEU A 89 -10.80 5.71 -5.72
C LEU A 89 -9.68 6.76 -5.62
N ALA A 90 -8.99 7.05 -6.71
CA ALA A 90 -7.82 7.94 -6.69
C ALA A 90 -8.11 9.40 -6.30
N PRO A 91 -9.21 10.05 -6.75
CA PRO A 91 -9.55 11.40 -6.28
C PRO A 91 -9.78 11.42 -4.77
N LEU A 92 -10.50 10.43 -4.24
CA LEU A 92 -10.78 10.29 -2.81
C LEU A 92 -9.48 10.06 -2.01
N ALA A 93 -8.59 9.22 -2.54
CA ALA A 93 -7.29 8.99 -1.93
C ALA A 93 -6.44 10.26 -1.91
N GLN A 94 -6.45 11.06 -2.98
CA GLN A 94 -5.74 12.34 -3.02
C GLN A 94 -6.24 13.31 -1.93
N GLU A 95 -7.56 13.38 -1.73
CA GLU A 95 -8.19 14.28 -0.75
C GLU A 95 -8.07 13.79 0.70
N ASP A 96 -7.64 12.54 0.92
CA ASP A 96 -7.49 11.99 2.27
C ASP A 96 -6.47 12.78 3.11
N PRO A 97 -6.76 13.09 4.39
CA PRO A 97 -5.84 13.82 5.27
C PRO A 97 -4.48 13.12 5.48
N SER A 98 -4.38 11.80 5.24
CA SER A 98 -3.14 11.04 5.34
C SER A 98 -2.17 11.34 4.19
N THR A 99 -2.68 11.83 3.05
CA THR A 99 -1.90 11.99 1.81
C THR A 99 -0.72 12.94 1.97
N GLY A 100 -0.90 14.02 2.73
CA GLY A 100 0.19 14.97 3.03
C GLY A 100 1.33 14.37 3.85
N GLY A 101 1.12 13.21 4.49
CA GLY A 101 2.13 12.47 5.23
C GLY A 101 2.96 11.50 4.39
N ASN A 102 2.57 11.20 3.14
CA ASN A 102 3.30 10.26 2.31
C ASN A 102 4.67 10.84 1.88
N PRO A 103 5.78 10.07 1.96
CA PRO A 103 7.11 10.59 1.67
C PRO A 103 7.32 10.95 0.19
N LEU A 104 6.63 10.24 -0.70
CA LEU A 104 6.54 10.62 -2.11
C LEU A 104 5.30 11.52 -2.30
N LYS A 105 5.47 12.67 -2.95
CA LYS A 105 4.33 13.53 -3.29
C LYS A 105 3.36 12.78 -4.20
N MET A 106 2.14 12.61 -3.72
CA MET A 106 1.06 11.94 -4.44
C MET A 106 0.15 12.96 -5.12
N ASN A 107 -0.43 12.53 -6.24
CA ASN A 107 -1.53 13.18 -6.94
C ASN A 107 -2.46 12.08 -7.47
N GLU A 108 -3.55 12.47 -8.10
CA GLU A 108 -4.59 11.56 -8.59
C GLU A 108 -4.00 10.54 -9.57
N ASP A 109 -3.17 10.95 -10.52
CA ASP A 109 -2.57 10.04 -11.51
C ASP A 109 -1.68 8.97 -10.86
N LYS A 110 -0.87 9.36 -9.87
CA LYS A 110 -0.06 8.42 -9.09
C LYS A 110 -0.91 7.49 -8.24
N PHE A 111 -2.01 7.97 -7.67
CA PHE A 111 -2.95 7.11 -6.96
C PHE A 111 -3.66 6.16 -7.91
N LYS A 112 -4.04 6.57 -9.12
CA LYS A 112 -4.62 5.66 -10.13
C LYS A 112 -3.66 4.53 -10.45
N GLU A 113 -2.41 4.85 -10.76
CA GLU A 113 -1.35 3.88 -11.01
C GLU A 113 -1.17 2.92 -9.83
N LEU A 114 -0.98 3.46 -8.61
CA LEU A 114 -0.74 2.66 -7.41
C LEU A 114 -1.95 1.78 -7.05
N ILE A 115 -3.17 2.29 -7.16
CA ILE A 115 -4.37 1.50 -6.87
C ILE A 115 -4.54 0.40 -7.92
N LEU A 116 -4.27 0.67 -9.20
CA LEU A 116 -4.29 -0.34 -10.24
C LEU A 116 -3.27 -1.46 -9.95
N ASN A 117 -2.07 -1.10 -9.51
CA ASN A 117 -1.05 -2.03 -9.07
C ASN A 117 -1.53 -2.91 -7.89
N CYS A 118 -2.17 -2.31 -6.88
CA CYS A 118 -2.79 -3.03 -5.76
C CYS A 118 -3.93 -3.97 -6.20
N ILE A 119 -4.68 -3.62 -7.26
CA ILE A 119 -5.74 -4.46 -7.83
C ILE A 119 -5.15 -5.64 -8.61
N GLN A 120 -4.10 -5.39 -9.40
CA GLN A 120 -3.52 -6.38 -10.31
C GLN A 120 -2.44 -7.27 -9.67
N GLY A 121 -1.88 -6.87 -8.53
CA GLY A 121 -0.79 -7.59 -7.88
C GLY A 121 0.59 -7.24 -8.45
N ASN A 122 0.77 -6.03 -8.97
CA ASN A 122 2.04 -5.56 -9.56
C ASN A 122 2.82 -4.70 -8.55
N TYR A 123 4.06 -5.06 -8.23
CA TYR A 123 4.93 -4.30 -7.32
C TYR A 123 5.75 -3.22 -8.03
#